data_AF-Q21MW2-F1
#
_entry.id   AF-Q21MW2-F1
#
_cell.length_a   1.000
_cell.length_b   1.000
_cell.length_c   1.000
_cell.angle_alpha   90.00
_cell.angle_beta   90.00
_cell.angle_gamma   90.00
#
_symmetry.space_group_name_H-M   'P 1'
#
loop_
_entity.id
_entity.type
_entity.pdbx_description
1 polymer ?
#
loop_
_entity_poly.entity_id
_entity_poly.type
_entity_poly.pdbx_seq_one_letter_code
_entity_poly.pdbx_strand_id
1 'polypeptide(L)'
;MENPYRPPKPTEKRVFKTPIILPLSIAMVILIYAAYIFLHTTNAELGALAYVKTVSFEVFILCDVGIVLLILYNKKLIDIFLLEHPTIENKQSLERLKPIVRTNMYSSLFLLLFLALGSLTAIMAILNHDLIKGVIVAILSVITAIIINWYNPSERKVKHIETEDEQLEKELNAILQCWMHKPFPNF
;
A
#
# COMPACT_ATOMS: atom_id res chain seq x y z
N MET A 1 -53.98 2.92 2.44
CA MET A 1 -53.15 3.76 3.33
C MET A 1 -51.80 3.09 3.42
N GLU A 2 -50.84 3.52 2.60
CA GLU A 2 -49.47 2.99 2.65
C GLU A 2 -48.79 3.47 3.93
N ASN A 3 -48.12 2.55 4.61
CA ASN A 3 -47.39 2.81 5.85
C ASN A 3 -46.20 3.77 5.54
N PRO A 4 -46.19 5.01 6.08
CA PRO A 4 -45.15 6.00 5.78
C PRO A 4 -43.80 5.67 6.44
N TYR A 5 -43.72 4.61 7.26
CA TYR A 5 -42.51 4.22 7.95
C TYR A 5 -41.90 2.98 7.28
N ARG A 6 -41.22 3.20 6.15
CA ARG A 6 -40.25 2.22 5.64
C ARG A 6 -38.96 2.45 6.43
N PRO A 7 -38.52 1.52 7.28
CA PRO A 7 -37.23 1.67 7.97
C PRO A 7 -36.12 1.85 6.91
N PRO A 8 -35.11 2.69 7.19
CA PRO A 8 -33.99 2.85 6.27
C PRO A 8 -33.43 1.46 5.97
N LYS A 9 -33.32 1.12 4.67
CA LYS A 9 -32.73 -0.15 4.27
C LYS A 9 -31.33 -0.22 4.89
N PRO A 10 -30.95 -1.34 5.53
CA PRO A 10 -29.59 -1.50 5.99
C PRO A 10 -28.69 -1.34 4.77
N THR A 11 -27.90 -0.28 4.75
CA THR A 11 -26.89 -0.04 3.73
C THR A 11 -26.01 -1.28 3.68
N GLU A 12 -26.03 -1.97 2.53
CA GLU A 12 -25.22 -3.15 2.30
C GLU A 12 -23.77 -2.81 2.67
N LYS A 13 -23.26 -3.42 3.75
CA LYS A 13 -21.87 -3.18 4.18
C LYS A 13 -20.96 -3.48 2.99
N ARG A 14 -20.27 -2.44 2.49
CA ARG A 14 -19.39 -2.56 1.31
C ARG A 14 -18.32 -3.63 1.57
N VAL A 15 -18.43 -4.75 0.89
CA VAL A 15 -17.46 -5.85 1.01
C VAL A 15 -16.34 -5.59 0.00
N PHE A 16 -15.19 -5.13 0.50
CA PHE A 16 -13.98 -5.00 -0.30
C PHE A 16 -13.21 -6.33 -0.28
N LYS A 17 -13.05 -6.96 -1.45
CA LYS A 17 -12.16 -8.13 -1.62
C LYS A 17 -10.71 -7.71 -1.35
N THR A 18 -9.87 -8.67 -0.94
CA THR A 18 -8.44 -8.43 -0.69
C THR A 18 -7.77 -7.72 -1.86
N PRO A 19 -7.01 -6.63 -1.62
CA PRO A 19 -6.35 -5.89 -2.69
C PRO A 19 -5.35 -6.79 -3.42
N ILE A 20 -5.33 -6.69 -4.76
CA ILE A 20 -4.46 -7.49 -5.66
C ILE A 20 -2.96 -7.31 -5.31
N ILE A 21 -2.62 -6.18 -4.70
CA ILE A 21 -1.27 -5.81 -4.28
C ILE A 21 -0.65 -6.84 -3.32
N LEU A 22 -1.43 -7.43 -2.40
CA LEU A 22 -0.91 -8.36 -1.40
C LEU A 22 -0.36 -9.66 -2.03
N PRO A 23 -1.14 -10.46 -2.78
CA PRO A 23 -0.61 -11.68 -3.41
C PRO A 23 0.49 -11.35 -4.43
N LEU A 24 0.41 -10.21 -5.12
CA LEU A 24 1.45 -9.77 -6.04
C LEU A 24 2.78 -9.52 -5.31
N SER A 25 2.74 -8.85 -4.16
CA SER A 25 3.95 -8.58 -3.37
C SER A 25 4.61 -9.86 -2.86
N ILE A 26 3.83 -10.86 -2.45
CA ILE A 26 4.35 -12.16 -2.00
C ILE A 26 5.01 -12.91 -3.17
N ALA A 27 4.32 -13.00 -4.32
CA ALA A 27 4.87 -13.64 -5.51
C ALA A 27 6.16 -12.97 -5.97
N MET A 28 6.20 -11.64 -5.92
CA MET A 28 7.38 -10.84 -6.26
C MET A 28 8.57 -11.17 -5.35
N VAL A 29 8.39 -11.21 -4.02
CA VAL A 29 9.48 -11.55 -3.08
C VAL A 29 10.00 -12.97 -3.32
N ILE A 30 9.10 -13.93 -3.60
CA ILE A 30 9.48 -15.31 -3.92
C ILE A 30 10.31 -15.36 -5.21
N LEU A 31 9.89 -14.65 -6.26
CA LEU A 31 10.61 -14.58 -7.54
C LEU A 31 11.98 -13.92 -7.38
N ILE A 32 12.07 -12.84 -6.59
CA ILE A 32 13.32 -12.17 -6.26
C ILE A 32 14.29 -13.12 -5.56
N TYR A 33 13.81 -13.86 -4.56
CA TYR A 33 14.62 -14.83 -3.83
C TYR A 33 15.09 -15.99 -4.73
N ALA A 34 14.17 -16.56 -5.53
CA ALA A 34 14.50 -17.64 -6.47
C ALA A 34 15.53 -17.20 -7.52
N ALA A 35 15.35 -16.00 -8.09
CA ALA A 35 16.29 -15.42 -9.06
C ALA A 35 17.67 -15.18 -8.43
N TYR A 36 17.70 -14.68 -7.19
CA TYR A 36 18.95 -14.50 -6.45
C TYR A 36 19.69 -15.82 -6.24
N ILE A 37 19.00 -16.88 -5.77
CA ILE A 37 19.61 -18.20 -5.59
C ILE A 37 20.13 -18.74 -6.93
N PHE A 38 19.33 -18.68 -7.99
CA PHE A 38 19.72 -19.18 -9.30
C PHE A 38 21.01 -18.51 -9.80
N LEU A 39 21.09 -17.18 -9.71
CA LEU A 39 22.28 -16.41 -10.09
C LEU A 39 23.50 -16.75 -9.20
N HIS A 40 23.29 -16.90 -7.89
CA HIS A 40 24.34 -17.29 -6.97
C HIS A 40 24.88 -18.70 -7.25
N THR A 41 24.00 -19.67 -7.58
CA THR A 41 24.41 -21.06 -7.85
C THR A 41 25.12 -21.25 -9.18
N THR A 42 24.85 -20.39 -10.17
CA THR A 42 25.45 -20.48 -11.51
C THR A 42 26.82 -19.80 -11.60
N ASN A 43 27.33 -19.19 -10.52
CA ASN A 43 28.54 -18.36 -10.50
C ASN A 43 28.58 -17.33 -11.64
N ALA A 44 27.42 -16.92 -12.13
CA ALA A 44 27.30 -15.83 -13.08
C ALA A 44 27.52 -14.52 -12.33
N GLU A 45 28.76 -14.25 -11.94
CA GLU A 45 29.16 -12.95 -11.39
C GLU A 45 29.11 -11.92 -12.52
N LEU A 46 27.90 -11.46 -12.85
CA LEU A 46 27.74 -10.20 -13.53
C LEU A 46 28.31 -9.13 -12.59
N GLY A 47 29.33 -8.38 -13.02
CA GLY A 47 29.96 -7.34 -12.21
C GLY A 47 28.97 -6.31 -11.62
N ALA A 48 27.78 -6.17 -12.23
CA ALA A 48 26.67 -5.40 -11.68
C ALA A 48 26.17 -5.94 -10.31
N LEU A 49 26.11 -7.25 -10.11
CA LEU A 49 25.70 -7.86 -8.83
C LEU A 49 26.72 -7.61 -7.72
N ALA A 50 28.01 -7.58 -8.04
CA ALA A 50 29.06 -7.27 -7.07
C ALA A 50 28.95 -5.82 -6.57
N TYR A 51 28.63 -4.89 -7.46
CA TYR A 51 28.36 -3.50 -7.09
C TYR A 51 27.10 -3.40 -6.21
N VAL A 52 25.99 -4.01 -6.64
CA VAL A 52 24.73 -4.00 -5.87
C VAL A 52 24.90 -4.63 -4.50
N LYS A 53 25.68 -5.72 -4.37
CA LYS A 53 26.02 -6.35 -3.09
C LYS A 53 26.72 -5.36 -2.15
N THR A 54 27.65 -4.57 -2.67
CA THR A 54 28.41 -3.59 -1.89
C THR A 54 27.50 -2.51 -1.30
N VAL A 55 26.55 -1.99 -2.08
CA VAL A 55 25.63 -0.91 -1.67
C VAL A 55 24.28 -1.40 -1.15
N SER A 56 24.09 -2.72 -1.03
CA SER A 56 22.79 -3.31 -0.74
C SER A 56 22.22 -2.85 0.61
N PHE A 57 23.06 -2.69 1.62
CA PHE A 57 22.61 -2.24 2.93
C PHE A 57 22.07 -0.80 2.88
N GLU A 58 22.79 0.12 2.24
CA GLU A 58 22.41 1.52 2.11
C GLU A 58 21.14 1.68 1.27
N VAL A 59 21.02 0.91 0.18
CA VAL A 59 19.81 0.89 -0.65
C VAL A 59 18.62 0.32 0.11
N PHE A 60 18.82 -0.72 0.93
CA PHE A 60 17.77 -1.26 1.80
C PHE A 60 17.25 -0.18 2.75
N ILE A 61 18.15 0.53 3.47
CA ILE A 61 17.75 1.59 4.40
C ILE A 61 16.98 2.69 3.66
N LEU A 62 17.43 3.09 2.47
CA LEU A 62 16.75 4.10 1.67
C LEU A 62 15.34 3.65 1.27
N CYS A 63 15.18 2.39 0.85
CA CYS A 63 13.88 1.83 0.52
C CYS A 63 12.96 1.77 1.74
N ASP A 64 13.47 1.33 2.88
CA ASP A 64 12.70 1.19 4.12
C ASP A 64 12.21 2.55 4.63
N VAL A 65 13.10 3.55 4.67
CA VAL A 65 12.73 4.94 4.98
C VAL A 65 11.70 5.49 3.98
N GLY A 66 11.90 5.21 2.68
CA GLY A 66 10.95 5.59 1.63
C GLY A 66 9.55 5.01 1.85
N ILE A 67 9.45 3.73 2.21
CA ILE A 67 8.19 3.06 2.54
C ILE A 67 7.53 3.74 3.75
N VAL A 68 8.28 3.96 4.83
CA VAL A 68 7.74 4.61 6.04
C VAL A 68 7.22 6.01 5.74
N LEU A 69 7.98 6.83 5.01
CA LEU A 69 7.57 8.18 4.63
C LEU A 69 6.31 8.18 3.76
N LEU A 70 6.22 7.27 2.78
CA LEU A 70 5.02 7.13 1.95
C LEU A 70 3.80 6.75 2.79
N ILE A 71 3.94 5.79 3.70
CA ILE A 71 2.82 5.37 4.57
C ILE A 71 2.37 6.53 5.46
N LEU A 72 3.30 7.24 6.10
CA LEU A 72 2.99 8.39 6.96
C LEU A 72 2.31 9.51 6.17
N TYR A 73 2.80 9.82 4.96
CA TYR A 73 2.22 10.83 4.09
C TYR A 73 0.78 10.49 3.69
N ASN A 74 0.53 9.26 3.21
CA ASN A 74 -0.81 8.83 2.81
C ASN A 74 -1.77 8.74 3.99
N LYS A 75 -1.29 8.25 5.14
CA LYS A 75 -2.10 8.22 6.36
C LYS A 75 -2.52 9.62 6.77
N LYS A 76 -1.58 10.58 6.78
CA LYS A 76 -1.87 11.97 7.14
C LYS A 76 -2.94 12.58 6.23
N LEU A 77 -2.85 12.36 4.91
CA LEU A 77 -3.86 12.84 3.96
C LEU A 77 -5.24 12.23 4.22
N ILE A 78 -5.30 10.93 4.47
CA ILE A 78 -6.54 10.23 4.80
C ILE A 78 -7.14 10.72 6.11
N ASP A 79 -6.33 10.81 7.17
CA ASP A 79 -6.80 11.18 8.49
C ASP A 79 -7.29 12.64 8.52
N ILE A 80 -6.63 13.56 7.80
CA ILE A 80 -7.11 14.94 7.62
C ILE A 80 -8.45 14.94 6.88
N PHE A 81 -8.59 14.16 5.81
CA PHE A 81 -9.85 14.07 5.08
C PHE A 81 -10.99 13.54 5.94
N LEU A 82 -10.75 12.49 6.73
CA LEU A 82 -11.74 11.92 7.63
C LEU A 82 -12.12 12.86 8.78
N LEU A 83 -11.21 13.74 9.19
CA LEU A 83 -11.50 14.80 10.17
C LEU A 83 -12.35 15.92 9.57
N GLU A 84 -12.08 16.32 8.32
CA GLU A 84 -12.83 17.38 7.64
C GLU A 84 -14.20 16.91 7.11
N HIS A 85 -14.29 15.66 6.66
CA HIS A 85 -15.46 15.06 6.02
C HIS A 85 -15.72 13.69 6.68
N PRO A 86 -16.37 13.65 7.85
CA PRO A 86 -16.73 12.38 8.50
C PRO A 86 -17.81 11.61 7.72
N THR A 87 -18.61 12.32 6.92
CA THR A 87 -19.67 11.82 6.04
C THR A 87 -19.54 12.50 4.66
N ILE A 88 -19.97 11.82 3.59
CA ILE A 88 -20.04 12.43 2.25
C ILE A 88 -21.44 13.00 2.06
N GLU A 89 -21.58 14.29 2.35
CA GLU A 89 -22.87 15.00 2.28
C GLU A 89 -23.13 15.60 0.90
N ASN A 90 -22.06 15.90 0.14
CA ASN A 90 -22.19 16.61 -1.13
C ASN A 90 -21.10 16.23 -2.13
N LYS A 91 -21.30 16.65 -3.39
CA LYS A 91 -20.36 16.43 -4.48
C LYS A 91 -18.99 17.06 -4.23
N GLN A 92 -18.91 18.17 -3.48
CA GLN A 92 -17.65 18.85 -3.20
C GLN A 92 -16.73 18.00 -2.30
N SER A 93 -17.28 17.31 -1.30
CA SER A 93 -16.54 16.35 -0.47
C SER A 93 -16.00 15.20 -1.31
N LEU A 94 -16.78 14.72 -2.29
CA LEU A 94 -16.34 13.68 -3.22
C LEU A 94 -15.21 14.16 -4.14
N GLU A 95 -15.29 15.38 -4.67
CA GLU A 95 -14.23 15.99 -5.47
C GLU A 95 -12.94 16.17 -4.67
N ARG A 96 -13.01 16.40 -3.35
CA ARG A 96 -11.83 16.42 -2.47
C ARG A 96 -11.25 15.03 -2.21
N LEU A 97 -12.06 13.98 -2.25
CA LEU A 97 -11.59 12.59 -2.06
C LEU A 97 -10.79 12.09 -3.27
N LYS A 98 -11.20 12.45 -4.50
CA LYS A 98 -10.56 12.02 -5.76
C LYS A 98 -9.03 12.23 -5.78
N PRO A 99 -8.48 13.43 -5.50
CA PRO A 99 -7.03 13.65 -5.51
C PRO A 99 -6.31 12.86 -4.41
N ILE A 100 -6.93 12.63 -3.26
CA ILE A 100 -6.35 11.84 -2.17
C ILE A 100 -6.23 10.38 -2.58
N VAL A 101 -7.30 9.81 -3.13
CA VAL A 101 -7.30 8.44 -3.66
C VAL A 101 -6.27 8.31 -4.78
N ARG A 102 -6.21 9.28 -5.69
CA ARG A 102 -5.23 9.30 -6.79
C ARG A 102 -3.79 9.27 -6.27
N THR A 103 -3.45 10.13 -5.32
CA THR A 103 -2.13 10.16 -4.68
C THR A 103 -1.81 8.85 -3.99
N ASN A 104 -2.80 8.21 -3.36
CA ASN A 104 -2.62 6.92 -2.71
C ASN A 104 -2.39 5.77 -3.70
N MET A 105 -3.09 5.78 -4.84
CA MET A 105 -2.84 4.83 -5.93
C MET A 105 -1.40 4.94 -6.46
N TYR A 106 -0.92 6.16 -6.74
CA TYR A 106 0.47 6.36 -7.16
C TYR A 106 1.47 5.96 -6.06
N SER A 107 1.20 6.32 -4.82
CA SER A 107 2.04 5.94 -3.69
C SER A 107 2.13 4.43 -3.51
N SER A 108 1.05 3.70 -3.80
CA SER A 108 1.02 2.23 -3.76
C SER A 108 1.96 1.62 -4.81
N LEU A 109 2.12 2.25 -5.98
CA LEU A 109 3.09 1.83 -6.99
C LEU A 109 4.54 2.06 -6.51
N PHE A 110 4.82 3.22 -5.92
CA PHE A 110 6.14 3.49 -5.33
C PHE A 110 6.44 2.56 -4.15
N LEU A 111 5.44 2.23 -3.34
CA LEU A 111 5.57 1.30 -2.24
C LEU A 111 5.88 -0.12 -2.75
N LEU A 112 5.23 -0.57 -3.82
CA LEU A 112 5.58 -1.83 -4.50
C LEU A 112 7.01 -1.82 -5.03
N LEU A 113 7.45 -0.71 -5.65
CA LEU A 113 8.81 -0.56 -6.16
C LEU A 113 9.84 -0.63 -5.03
N PHE A 114 9.64 0.11 -3.93
CA PHE A 114 10.52 0.06 -2.76
C PHE A 114 10.48 -1.28 -2.05
N LEU A 115 9.34 -1.97 -2.02
CA LEU A 115 9.25 -3.31 -1.46
C LEU A 115 10.02 -4.32 -2.32
N ALA A 116 9.99 -4.20 -3.65
CA ALA A 116 10.77 -5.04 -4.56
C ALA A 116 12.28 -4.83 -4.36
N LEU A 117 12.72 -3.57 -4.46
CA LEU A 117 14.14 -3.21 -4.30
C LEU A 117 14.62 -3.49 -2.89
N GLY A 118 13.83 -3.14 -1.89
CA GLY A 118 14.09 -3.39 -0.47
C GLY A 118 14.21 -4.87 -0.15
N SER A 119 13.31 -5.73 -0.66
CA SER A 119 13.40 -7.18 -0.42
C SER A 119 14.64 -7.80 -1.08
N LEU A 120 14.96 -7.42 -2.32
CA LEU A 120 16.19 -7.86 -3.00
C LEU A 120 17.44 -7.47 -2.21
N THR A 121 17.51 -6.20 -1.80
CA THR A 121 18.67 -5.66 -1.09
C THR A 121 18.75 -6.14 0.36
N ALA A 122 17.62 -6.45 1.01
CA ALA A 122 17.57 -7.10 2.31
C ALA A 122 18.19 -8.51 2.26
N ILE A 123 17.79 -9.33 1.28
CA ILE A 123 18.33 -10.68 1.08
C ILE A 123 19.85 -10.59 0.84
N MET A 124 20.29 -9.68 -0.02
CA MET A 124 21.70 -9.46 -0.27
C MET A 124 22.46 -9.00 0.98
N ALA A 125 21.89 -8.06 1.75
CA ALA A 125 22.51 -7.57 2.97
C ALA A 125 22.67 -8.69 4.01
N ILE A 126 21.62 -9.50 4.23
CA ILE A 126 21.64 -10.59 5.21
C ILE A 126 22.67 -11.67 4.84
N LEU A 127 22.80 -12.02 3.55
CA LEU A 127 23.66 -13.11 3.12
C LEU A 127 25.12 -12.71 2.91
N ASN A 128 25.40 -11.42 2.71
CA ASN A 128 26.71 -10.97 2.26
C ASN A 128 27.43 -9.99 3.19
N HIS A 129 26.74 -9.44 4.19
CA HIS A 129 27.33 -8.51 5.15
C HIS A 129 27.43 -9.13 6.54
N ASP A 130 28.06 -8.40 7.46
CA ASP A 130 28.23 -8.82 8.85
C ASP A 130 26.88 -9.06 9.56
N LEU A 131 26.91 -9.95 10.56
CA LEU A 131 25.75 -10.35 11.36
C LEU A 131 24.98 -9.14 11.93
N ILE A 132 25.69 -8.08 12.34
CA ILE A 132 25.09 -6.85 12.88
C ILE A 132 24.17 -6.20 11.83
N LYS A 133 24.62 -6.04 10.59
CA LYS A 133 23.82 -5.46 9.51
C LYS A 133 22.61 -6.33 9.20
N GLY A 134 22.79 -7.66 9.16
CA GLY A 134 21.68 -8.60 8.99
C GLY A 134 20.60 -8.48 10.08
N VAL A 135 20.99 -8.32 11.35
CA VAL A 135 20.05 -8.09 12.46
C VAL A 135 19.31 -6.76 12.31
N ILE A 136 20.01 -5.69 11.92
CA ILE A 136 19.36 -4.39 11.66
C ILE A 136 18.30 -4.50 10.57
N VAL A 137 18.62 -5.15 9.45
CA VAL A 137 17.67 -5.39 8.35
C VAL A 137 16.43 -6.16 8.85
N ALA A 138 16.63 -7.21 9.65
CA ALA A 138 15.52 -7.98 10.20
C ALA A 138 14.62 -7.16 11.13
N ILE A 139 15.21 -6.37 12.04
CA ILE A 139 14.46 -5.50 12.96
C ILE A 139 13.65 -4.45 12.19
N LEU A 140 14.28 -3.77 11.23
CA LEU A 140 13.62 -2.75 10.41
C LEU A 140 12.47 -3.34 9.59
N SER A 141 12.66 -4.51 9.00
CA SER A 141 11.61 -5.21 8.26
C SER A 141 10.38 -5.50 9.14
N VAL A 142 10.59 -5.90 10.40
CA VAL A 142 9.51 -6.12 11.38
C VAL A 142 8.81 -4.82 11.73
N ILE A 143 9.57 -3.74 11.98
CA ILE A 143 9.01 -2.41 12.28
C ILE A 143 8.14 -1.93 11.10
N THR A 144 8.64 -2.05 9.87
CA THR A 144 7.89 -1.66 8.66
C THR A 144 6.60 -2.47 8.50
N ALA A 145 6.62 -3.77 8.79
CA ALA A 145 5.40 -4.59 8.81
C ALA A 145 4.38 -4.10 9.86
N ILE A 146 4.83 -3.69 11.05
CA ILE A 146 3.98 -3.10 12.09
C ILE A 146 3.37 -1.78 11.60
N ILE A 147 4.16 -0.91 10.96
CA ILE A 147 3.69 0.38 10.43
C ILE A 147 2.64 0.19 9.33
N ILE A 148 2.84 -0.76 8.43
CA ILE A 148 1.86 -1.12 7.39
C ILE A 148 0.54 -1.56 8.04
N ASN A 149 0.61 -2.41 9.07
CA ASN A 149 -0.58 -2.84 9.79
C ASN A 149 -1.29 -1.70 10.54
N TRP A 150 -0.55 -0.71 11.04
CA TRP A 150 -1.12 0.48 11.69
C TRP A 150 -1.78 1.47 10.71
N TYR A 151 -1.41 1.43 9.43
CA TYR A 151 -2.04 2.23 8.38
C TYR A 151 -3.41 1.67 7.94
N ASN A 152 -3.57 0.34 7.88
CA ASN A 152 -4.78 -0.36 7.42
C ASN A 152 -6.13 0.16 8.02
N PRO A 153 -6.23 0.51 9.32
CA PRO A 153 -7.48 1.00 9.89
C PRO A 153 -7.96 2.33 9.29
N SER A 154 -7.06 3.27 8.97
CA SER A 154 -7.43 4.56 8.36
C SER A 154 -7.99 4.37 6.96
N GLU A 155 -7.37 3.49 6.17
CA GLU A 155 -7.84 3.15 4.83
C GLU A 155 -9.23 2.49 4.86
N ARG A 156 -9.46 1.60 5.84
CA ARG A 156 -10.76 0.96 6.04
C ARG A 156 -11.85 1.95 6.42
N LYS A 157 -11.54 2.99 7.20
CA LYS A 157 -12.51 4.04 7.56
C LYS A 157 -13.02 4.78 6.33
N VAL A 158 -12.12 5.23 5.44
CA VAL A 158 -12.51 5.90 4.18
C VAL A 158 -13.39 5.00 3.32
N LYS A 159 -13.05 3.71 3.23
CA LYS A 159 -13.81 2.74 2.43
C LYS A 159 -15.25 2.53 2.92
N HIS A 160 -15.51 2.78 4.20
CA HIS A 160 -16.82 2.63 4.83
C HIS A 160 -17.45 3.98 5.19
N ILE A 161 -16.99 5.08 4.61
CA ILE A 161 -17.60 6.38 4.84
C ILE A 161 -19.05 6.38 4.34
N GLU A 162 -19.95 6.87 5.19
CA GLU A 162 -21.38 6.92 4.91
C GLU A 162 -21.70 8.05 3.90
N THR A 163 -22.80 7.88 3.18
CA THR A 163 -23.26 8.83 2.15
C THR A 163 -24.77 8.91 2.24
N GLU A 164 -25.33 10.11 2.24
CA GLU A 164 -26.77 10.33 2.42
C GLU A 164 -27.57 10.21 1.12
N ASP A 165 -26.91 10.37 -0.04
CA ASP A 165 -27.52 10.32 -1.37
C ASP A 165 -27.10 9.06 -2.15
N GLU A 166 -28.09 8.34 -2.69
CA GLU A 166 -27.90 7.12 -3.49
C GLU A 166 -27.11 7.39 -4.78
N GLN A 167 -27.20 8.60 -5.37
CA GLN A 167 -26.39 8.99 -6.53
C GLN A 167 -24.93 9.19 -6.15
N LEU A 168 -24.66 9.87 -5.03
CA LEU A 168 -23.30 10.07 -4.51
C LEU A 168 -22.68 8.73 -4.09
N GLU A 169 -23.46 7.83 -3.52
CA GLU A 169 -23.00 6.49 -3.14
C GLU A 169 -22.52 5.69 -4.37
N LYS A 170 -23.22 5.77 -5.49
CA LYS A 170 -22.79 5.11 -6.75
C LYS A 170 -21.45 5.65 -7.24
N GLU A 171 -21.26 6.96 -7.21
CA GLU A 171 -19.99 7.58 -7.65
C GLU A 171 -18.84 7.25 -6.67
N LEU A 172 -19.10 7.30 -5.37
CA LEU A 172 -18.15 6.90 -4.34
C LEU A 172 -17.73 5.43 -4.49
N ASN A 173 -18.70 4.53 -4.71
CA ASN A 173 -18.42 3.12 -4.97
C ASN A 173 -17.55 2.93 -6.21
N ALA A 174 -17.81 3.67 -7.29
CA ALA A 174 -16.97 3.61 -8.49
C ALA A 174 -15.52 4.03 -8.22
N ILE A 175 -15.31 5.10 -7.44
CA ILE A 175 -13.97 5.58 -7.04
C ILE A 175 -13.26 4.52 -6.16
N LEU A 176 -13.94 3.98 -5.15
CA LEU A 176 -13.37 2.98 -4.25
C LEU A 176 -13.08 1.66 -4.97
N GLN A 177 -13.94 1.25 -5.90
CA GLN A 177 -13.69 0.08 -6.75
C GLN A 177 -12.47 0.29 -7.65
N CYS A 178 -12.32 1.49 -8.23
CA CYS A 178 -11.14 1.84 -9.02
C CYS A 178 -9.87 1.78 -8.17
N TRP A 179 -9.88 2.42 -6.98
CA TRP A 179 -8.75 2.40 -6.06
C TRP A 179 -8.28 0.98 -5.71
N MET A 180 -9.22 0.06 -5.50
CA MET A 180 -8.91 -1.32 -5.08
C MET A 180 -8.41 -2.23 -6.20
N HIS A 181 -8.84 -2.00 -7.44
CA HIS A 181 -8.66 -2.97 -8.52
C HIS A 181 -7.84 -2.45 -9.69
N LYS A 182 -7.59 -1.14 -9.78
CA LYS A 182 -6.80 -0.55 -10.87
C LYS A 182 -5.47 -0.02 -10.35
N PRO A 183 -4.38 -0.17 -11.13
CA PRO A 183 -3.09 0.42 -10.78
C PRO A 183 -3.06 1.94 -10.97
N PHE A 184 -3.93 2.48 -11.84
CA PHE A 184 -3.98 3.90 -12.18
C PHE A 184 -5.41 4.44 -12.02
N PRO A 185 -5.54 5.72 -11.61
CA PRO A 185 -6.84 6.40 -11.54
C PRO A 185 -7.48 6.47 -12.93
N ASN A 186 -8.81 6.38 -13.00
CA ASN A 186 -9.59 6.52 -14.24
C ASN A 186 -10.68 7.60 -14.17
N PHE A 187 -10.54 8.49 -13.19
CA PHE A 187 -11.42 9.60 -12.86
C PHE A 187 -10.54 10.83 -12.57
#